data_AF-A0A9P5WIR2-F1
#
_entry.id   AF-A0A9P5WIR2-F1
#
_cell.length_a   1.000
_cell.length_b   1.000
_cell.length_c   1.000
_cell.angle_alpha   90.00
_cell.angle_beta   90.00
_cell.angle_gamma   90.00
#
_symmetry.space_group_name_H-M   'P 1'
#
loop_
_entity.id
_entity.type
_entity.pdbx_description
1 polymer ?
#
loop_
_entity_poly.entity_id
_entity_poly.type
_entity_poly.pdbx_seq_one_letter_code
_entity_poly.pdbx_strand_id
1 'polypeptide(L)'
;GFFTGSYNIIQGKIKRESTGEHLYDISGKWSDEIYIKKHNAKEKDVLFDVKASRIHPKIVAPEEQQEPIESRRLWSKLTAALKINDQDVATQEKNKVEDEQRVKSKSREDQGLPHVPRFFEPKGEGFDIKLENISPDAQEAKKQITDFIFNTPTSV
;
A
#
# COMPACT_ATOMS: atom_id res chain seq x y z
N GLY A 1 21.70 1.03 16.49
CA GLY A 1 22.04 -0.17 17.30
C GLY A 1 22.04 0.22 18.77
N PHE A 2 21.70 -0.73 19.66
CA PHE A 2 21.29 -0.53 21.07
C PHE A 2 22.28 0.27 21.96
N PHE A 3 23.52 0.50 21.52
CA PHE A 3 24.53 1.30 22.24
C PHE A 3 24.86 2.65 21.58
N THR A 4 24.36 2.93 20.37
CA THR A 4 24.72 4.12 19.58
C THR A 4 23.55 5.02 19.20
N GLY A 5 22.33 4.73 19.70
CA GLY A 5 21.14 5.59 19.53
C GLY A 5 20.68 5.83 18.09
N SER A 6 21.27 5.16 17.11
CA SER A 6 20.96 5.40 15.70
C SER A 6 19.90 4.41 15.21
N TYR A 7 18.70 4.93 14.98
CA TYR A 7 17.52 4.26 14.44
C TYR A 7 17.41 4.49 12.93
N ASN A 8 16.60 3.66 12.26
CA ASN A 8 16.21 3.82 10.86
C ASN A 8 17.36 3.79 9.85
N ILE A 9 18.50 3.21 10.22
CA ILE A 9 19.67 3.11 9.34
C ILE A 9 19.37 2.12 8.21
N ILE A 10 19.78 2.49 7.01
CA ILE A 10 19.84 1.57 5.86
C ILE A 10 21.28 1.45 5.36
N GLN A 11 21.61 0.27 4.86
CA GLN A 11 22.85 -0.03 4.15
C GLN A 11 22.54 -1.02 3.02
N GLY A 12 23.10 -0.78 1.84
CA GLY A 12 22.86 -1.62 0.68
C GLY A 12 23.95 -1.43 -0.36
N LYS A 13 23.96 -2.30 -1.38
CA LYS A 13 24.91 -2.24 -2.50
C LYS A 13 24.16 -2.42 -3.81
N ILE A 14 24.45 -1.58 -4.78
CA ILE A 14 23.99 -1.72 -6.17
C ILE A 14 25.05 -2.52 -6.91
N LYS A 15 24.66 -3.66 -7.48
CA LYS A 15 25.53 -4.52 -8.27
C LYS A 15 24.98 -4.70 -9.68
N ARG A 16 25.88 -4.89 -10.64
CA ARG A 16 25.49 -5.36 -11.97
C ARG A 16 25.08 -6.83 -11.85
N GLU A 17 23.84 -7.14 -12.21
CA GLU A 17 23.30 -8.50 -12.09
C GLU A 17 24.12 -9.53 -12.89
N SER A 18 24.48 -9.19 -14.13
CA SER A 18 25.19 -10.11 -15.04
C SER A 18 26.62 -10.47 -14.62
N THR A 19 27.32 -9.58 -13.89
CA THR A 19 28.74 -9.77 -13.54
C THR A 19 29.01 -9.81 -12.04
N GLY A 20 28.03 -9.45 -11.21
CA GLY A 20 28.20 -9.24 -9.78
C GLY A 20 29.07 -8.02 -9.41
N GLU A 21 29.50 -7.23 -10.39
CA GLU A 21 30.33 -6.04 -10.19
C GLU A 21 29.64 -5.06 -9.23
N HIS A 22 30.37 -4.62 -8.20
CA HIS A 22 29.88 -3.65 -7.24
C HIS A 22 30.00 -2.23 -7.79
N LEU A 23 28.87 -1.58 -8.00
CA LEU A 23 28.79 -0.27 -8.63
C LEU A 23 28.69 0.87 -7.59
N TYR A 24 27.82 0.72 -6.59
CA TYR A 24 27.55 1.75 -5.59
C TYR A 24 27.21 1.18 -4.21
N ASP A 25 27.57 1.91 -3.16
CA ASP A 25 27.09 1.73 -1.80
C ASP A 25 25.92 2.70 -1.52
N ILE A 26 24.83 2.21 -0.92
CA ILE A 26 23.74 3.01 -0.35
C ILE A 26 23.88 3.00 1.17
N SER A 27 23.73 4.15 1.81
CA SER A 27 23.77 4.28 3.27
C SER A 27 22.90 5.43 3.76
N GLY A 28 22.70 5.56 5.07
CA GLY A 28 21.99 6.70 5.67
C GLY A 28 20.80 6.24 6.49
N LYS A 29 19.76 7.08 6.56
CA LYS A 29 18.53 6.77 7.28
C LYS A 29 17.33 6.97 6.36
N TRP A 30 16.44 5.98 6.29
CA TRP A 30 15.26 6.08 5.42
C TRP A 30 14.26 7.17 5.84
N SER A 31 14.37 7.66 7.08
CA SER A 31 13.53 8.72 7.67
C SER A 31 14.20 10.10 7.69
N ASP A 32 15.39 10.24 7.10
CA ASP A 32 16.13 11.50 7.03
C ASP A 32 16.84 11.59 5.68
N GLU A 33 18.17 11.50 5.65
CA GLU A 33 18.94 11.48 4.41
C GLU A 33 19.44 10.08 4.05
N ILE A 34 19.26 9.72 2.78
CA ILE A 34 19.87 8.57 2.13
C ILE A 34 20.98 9.08 1.23
N TYR A 35 22.13 8.42 1.28
CA TYR A 35 23.29 8.73 0.47
C TYR A 35 23.63 7.59 -0.48
N ILE A 36 24.19 7.94 -1.64
CA ILE A 36 24.77 7.02 -2.60
C ILE A 36 26.25 7.34 -2.81
N LYS A 37 27.06 6.32 -2.98
CA LYS A 37 28.50 6.45 -3.19
C LYS A 37 28.97 5.47 -4.25
N LYS A 38 29.71 5.93 -5.26
CA LYS A 38 30.35 5.04 -6.24
C LYS A 38 31.36 4.12 -5.54
N HIS A 39 31.41 2.85 -5.94
CA HIS A 39 32.34 1.90 -5.34
C HIS A 39 33.79 2.43 -5.44
N ASN A 40 34.51 2.37 -4.32
CA ASN A 40 35.87 2.91 -4.12
C ASN A 40 36.04 4.43 -4.17
N ALA A 41 34.96 5.21 -4.33
CA ALA A 41 35.00 6.64 -4.08
C ALA A 41 35.07 6.95 -2.58
N LYS A 42 35.65 8.11 -2.24
CA LYS A 42 35.67 8.63 -0.87
C LYS A 42 34.44 9.47 -0.54
N GLU A 43 33.97 10.23 -1.53
CA GLU A 43 32.85 11.15 -1.40
C GLU A 43 31.52 10.43 -1.63
N LYS A 44 30.48 10.89 -0.93
CA LYS A 44 29.11 10.40 -1.06
C LYS A 44 28.20 11.57 -1.42
N ASP A 45 27.20 11.30 -2.25
CA ASP A 45 26.18 12.27 -2.66
C ASP A 45 24.87 11.98 -1.92
N VAL A 46 24.03 13.00 -1.74
CA VAL A 46 22.66 12.84 -1.24
C VAL A 46 21.82 12.22 -2.36
N LEU A 47 21.31 11.01 -2.12
CA LEU A 47 20.39 10.34 -3.02
C LEU A 47 18.94 10.80 -2.78
N PHE A 48 18.57 10.97 -1.51
CA PHE A 48 17.22 11.36 -1.11
C PHE A 48 17.25 12.06 0.24
N ASP A 49 16.55 13.19 0.35
CA ASP A 49 16.35 13.92 1.60
C ASP A 49 14.85 14.00 1.89
N VAL A 50 14.41 13.37 2.98
CA VAL A 50 13.01 13.36 3.41
C VAL A 50 12.48 14.77 3.69
N LYS A 51 13.30 15.68 4.25
CA LYS A 51 12.87 17.04 4.65
C LYS A 51 12.71 17.96 3.45
N ALA A 52 13.55 17.79 2.42
CA ALA A 52 13.46 18.56 1.19
C ALA A 52 12.40 18.02 0.21
N SER A 53 11.95 16.77 0.40
CA SER A 53 11.02 16.11 -0.51
C SER A 53 9.57 16.55 -0.30
N ARG A 54 8.86 16.79 -1.41
CA ARG A 54 7.43 17.10 -1.38
C ARG A 54 6.59 15.84 -1.25
N ILE A 55 5.72 15.79 -0.24
CA ILE A 55 4.72 14.74 -0.10
C ILE A 55 3.55 15.05 -1.04
N HIS A 56 3.23 14.11 -1.92
CA HIS A 56 2.05 14.16 -2.78
C HIS A 56 0.93 13.30 -2.19
N PRO A 57 -0.10 13.90 -1.55
CA PRO A 57 -1.18 13.12 -0.96
C PRO A 57 -2.00 12.43 -2.04
N LYS A 58 -2.57 11.27 -1.70
CA LYS A 58 -3.53 10.58 -2.56
C LYS A 58 -4.81 11.41 -2.67
N ILE A 59 -5.33 11.57 -3.88
CA ILE A 59 -6.66 12.12 -4.13
C ILE A 59 -7.66 10.99 -3.98
N VAL A 60 -8.67 11.17 -3.14
CA VAL A 60 -9.68 10.15 -2.82
C VAL A 60 -11.04 10.81 -2.82
N ALA A 61 -12.06 10.11 -3.30
CA ALA A 61 -13.44 10.59 -3.31
C ALA A 61 -13.97 10.86 -1.88
N PRO A 62 -14.95 11.76 -1.72
CA PRO A 62 -15.70 11.92 -0.47
C PRO A 62 -16.28 10.59 0.03
N GLU A 63 -16.41 10.41 1.35
CA GLU A 63 -16.87 9.15 1.94
C GLU A 63 -18.30 8.78 1.50
N GLU A 64 -19.13 9.78 1.19
CA GLU A 64 -20.51 9.59 0.72
C GLU A 64 -20.56 8.96 -0.68
N GLN A 65 -19.51 9.14 -1.48
CA GLN A 65 -19.37 8.61 -2.84
C GLN A 65 -18.62 7.29 -2.90
N GLN A 66 -17.99 6.88 -1.79
CA GLN A 66 -17.28 5.60 -1.68
C GLN A 66 -18.26 4.46 -1.40
N GLU A 67 -17.94 3.24 -1.81
CA GLU A 67 -18.70 2.06 -1.43
C GLU A 67 -18.58 1.74 0.08
N PRO A 68 -19.57 1.05 0.67
CA PRO A 68 -19.52 0.69 2.09
C PRO A 68 -18.29 -0.10 2.53
N ILE A 69 -17.62 -0.80 1.60
CA ILE A 69 -16.44 -1.63 1.87
C ILE A 69 -15.11 -0.91 1.58
N GLU A 70 -15.14 0.30 1.04
CA GLU A 70 -13.94 1.10 0.85
C GLU A 70 -13.40 1.58 2.21
N SER A 71 -12.08 1.56 2.37
CA SER A 71 -11.45 1.62 3.70
C SER A 71 -11.82 2.87 4.50
N ARG A 72 -11.90 4.06 3.89
CA ARG A 72 -12.25 5.27 4.66
C ARG A 72 -13.69 5.21 5.14
N ARG A 73 -14.64 4.87 4.27
CA ARG A 73 -16.06 4.73 4.64
C ARG A 73 -16.28 3.60 5.66
N LEU A 74 -15.70 2.43 5.42
CA LEU A 74 -15.83 1.25 6.30
C LEU A 74 -15.33 1.53 7.72
N TRP A 75 -14.21 2.23 7.85
CA TRP A 75 -13.56 2.53 9.14
C TRP A 75 -13.83 3.95 9.64
N SER A 76 -14.78 4.67 9.03
CA SER A 76 -15.08 6.09 9.33
C SER A 76 -15.35 6.32 10.81
N LYS A 77 -16.25 5.52 11.41
CA LYS A 77 -16.64 5.63 12.83
C LYS A 77 -15.50 5.28 13.78
N LEU A 78 -14.79 4.18 13.49
CA LEU A 78 -13.59 3.78 14.25
C LEU A 78 -12.57 4.92 14.29
N THR A 79 -12.22 5.45 13.12
CA THR A 79 -11.18 6.48 13.01
C THR A 79 -11.63 7.81 13.57
N ALA A 80 -12.92 8.13 13.55
CA ALA A 80 -13.48 9.30 14.24
C ALA A 80 -13.33 9.17 15.77
N ALA A 81 -13.64 8.01 16.35
CA ALA A 81 -13.46 7.75 17.78
C ALA A 81 -11.98 7.81 18.20
N LEU A 82 -11.08 7.21 17.41
CA LEU A 82 -9.63 7.27 17.66
C LEU A 82 -9.09 8.71 17.64
N LYS A 83 -9.58 9.57 16.74
CA LYS A 83 -9.15 10.99 16.68
C LYS A 83 -9.48 11.78 17.95
N ILE A 84 -10.54 11.40 18.67
CA ILE A 84 -10.93 12.02 19.94
C ILE A 84 -10.49 11.19 21.16
N ASN A 85 -9.66 10.15 20.95
CA ASN A 85 -9.17 9.22 21.96
C ASN A 85 -10.27 8.45 22.72
N ASP A 86 -11.44 8.24 22.11
CA ASP A 86 -12.50 7.41 22.67
C ASP A 86 -12.25 5.92 22.34
N GLN A 87 -11.57 5.23 23.25
CA GLN A 87 -11.16 3.82 23.06
C GLN A 87 -12.33 2.84 23.15
N ASP A 88 -13.37 3.18 23.91
CA ASP A 88 -14.54 2.33 24.10
C ASP A 88 -15.37 2.29 22.81
N VAL A 89 -15.67 3.47 22.24
CA VAL A 89 -16.36 3.57 20.95
C VAL A 89 -15.51 2.99 19.82
N ALA A 90 -14.20 3.24 19.83
CA ALA A 90 -13.31 2.65 18.83
C ALA A 90 -13.36 1.11 18.88
N THR A 91 -13.28 0.51 20.07
CA THR A 91 -13.37 -0.95 20.22
C THR A 91 -14.72 -1.49 19.77
N GLN A 92 -15.81 -0.81 20.11
CA GLN A 92 -17.16 -1.20 19.68
C GLN A 92 -17.30 -1.20 18.16
N GLU A 93 -16.90 -0.12 17.48
CA GLU A 93 -16.99 -0.01 16.02
C GLU A 93 -16.01 -0.97 15.32
N LYS A 94 -14.85 -1.26 15.92
CA LYS A 94 -13.93 -2.31 15.46
C LYS A 94 -14.60 -3.68 15.45
N ASN A 95 -15.18 -4.06 16.60
CA ASN A 95 -15.82 -5.37 16.76
C ASN A 95 -16.98 -5.52 15.78
N LYS A 96 -17.77 -4.47 15.56
CA LYS A 96 -18.85 -4.49 14.57
C LYS A 96 -18.37 -4.88 13.17
N VAL A 97 -17.32 -4.21 12.66
CA VAL A 97 -16.77 -4.51 11.33
C VAL A 97 -16.21 -5.94 11.28
N GLU A 98 -15.45 -6.35 12.30
CA GLU A 98 -14.82 -7.67 12.35
C GLU A 98 -15.85 -8.81 12.46
N ASP A 99 -16.91 -8.62 13.24
CA ASP A 99 -17.99 -9.59 13.42
C ASP A 99 -18.81 -9.76 12.14
N GLU A 100 -19.14 -8.67 11.44
CA GLU A 100 -19.80 -8.72 10.13
C GLU A 100 -18.95 -9.51 9.11
N GLN A 101 -17.64 -9.31 9.08
CA GLN A 101 -16.74 -10.06 8.21
C GLN A 101 -16.62 -11.53 8.63
N ARG A 102 -16.65 -11.84 9.94
CA ARG A 102 -16.64 -13.21 10.44
C ARG A 102 -17.90 -13.97 10.03
N VAL A 103 -19.07 -13.34 10.14
CA VAL A 103 -20.35 -13.92 9.71
C VAL A 103 -20.35 -14.18 8.20
N LYS A 104 -19.91 -13.21 7.38
CA LYS A 104 -19.79 -13.39 5.92
C LYS A 104 -18.83 -14.52 5.55
N SER A 105 -17.71 -14.64 6.26
CA SER A 105 -16.72 -15.70 6.02
C SER A 105 -17.27 -17.08 6.37
N LYS A 106 -17.93 -17.20 7.53
CA LYS A 106 -18.59 -18.44 7.93
C LYS A 106 -19.70 -18.84 6.96
N SER A 107 -20.54 -17.90 6.53
CA SER A 107 -21.59 -18.18 5.55
C SER A 107 -21.03 -18.70 4.22
N ARG A 108 -19.86 -18.20 3.77
CA ARG A 108 -19.20 -18.71 2.56
C ARG A 108 -18.68 -20.12 2.76
N GLU A 109 -18.04 -20.38 3.90
CA GLU A 109 -17.52 -21.69 4.26
C GLU A 109 -18.65 -22.74 4.36
N ASP A 110 -19.74 -22.41 5.04
CA ASP A 110 -20.93 -23.26 5.17
C ASP A 110 -21.56 -23.59 3.80
N GLN A 111 -21.40 -22.71 2.81
CA GLN A 111 -21.86 -22.91 1.43
C GLN A 111 -20.80 -23.56 0.52
N GLY A 112 -19.59 -23.82 1.02
CA GLY A 112 -18.47 -24.32 0.21
C GLY A 112 -17.97 -23.34 -0.85
N LEU A 113 -18.25 -22.04 -0.70
CA LEU A 113 -17.85 -21.00 -1.65
C LEU A 113 -16.48 -20.41 -1.28
N PRO A 114 -15.52 -20.34 -2.23
CA PRO A 114 -14.25 -19.69 -1.99
C PRO A 114 -14.40 -18.17 -1.91
N HIS A 115 -13.49 -17.51 -1.20
CA HIS A 115 -13.36 -16.05 -1.32
C HIS A 115 -12.70 -15.69 -2.66
N VAL A 116 -13.38 -14.88 -3.46
CA VAL A 116 -12.87 -14.41 -4.76
C VAL A 116 -12.58 -12.91 -4.67
N PRO A 117 -11.32 -12.46 -4.83
CA PRO A 117 -11.00 -11.03 -4.83
C PRO A 117 -11.66 -10.34 -6.03
N ARG A 118 -12.17 -9.12 -5.83
CA ARG A 118 -12.90 -8.38 -6.86
C ARG A 118 -12.03 -7.95 -8.03
N PHE A 119 -10.86 -7.38 -7.75
CA PHE A 119 -10.02 -6.73 -8.78
C PHE A 119 -8.84 -7.57 -9.25
N PHE A 120 -8.52 -8.66 -8.55
CA PHE A 120 -7.31 -9.45 -8.79
C PHE A 120 -7.62 -10.94 -8.85
N GLU A 121 -6.82 -11.66 -9.62
CA GLU A 121 -6.83 -13.13 -9.69
C GLU A 121 -5.45 -13.70 -9.32
N PRO A 122 -5.41 -14.86 -8.64
CA PRO A 122 -4.13 -15.52 -8.33
C PRO A 122 -3.41 -15.96 -9.61
N LYS A 123 -2.10 -15.70 -9.69
CA LYS A 123 -1.24 -16.16 -10.78
C LYS A 123 0.13 -16.59 -10.24
N GLY A 124 0.35 -17.90 -10.20
CA GLY A 124 1.56 -18.47 -9.58
C GLY A 124 1.63 -18.08 -8.10
N GLU A 125 2.74 -17.46 -7.70
CA GLU A 125 2.95 -16.90 -6.35
C GLU A 125 2.42 -15.45 -6.20
N GLY A 126 1.87 -14.87 -7.26
CA GLY A 126 1.42 -13.48 -7.31
C GLY A 126 -0.06 -13.30 -7.66
N PHE A 127 -0.40 -12.09 -8.07
CA PHE A 127 -1.74 -11.69 -8.48
C PHE A 127 -1.69 -10.82 -9.73
N ASP A 128 -2.57 -11.11 -10.68
CA ASP A 128 -2.81 -10.25 -11.84
C ASP A 128 -4.10 -9.45 -11.65
N ILE A 129 -4.15 -8.26 -12.23
CA ILE A 129 -5.38 -7.47 -12.30
C ILE A 129 -6.37 -8.17 -13.24
N LYS A 130 -7.65 -8.23 -12.87
CA LYS A 130 -8.75 -8.74 -13.70
C LYS A 130 -9.17 -7.74 -14.78
N LEU A 131 -8.20 -7.11 -15.43
CA LEU A 131 -8.40 -6.14 -16.50
C LEU A 131 -7.42 -6.46 -17.63
N GLU A 132 -7.96 -6.87 -18.77
CA GLU A 132 -7.18 -7.22 -19.96
C GLU A 132 -7.18 -6.08 -20.99
N ASN A 133 -6.23 -6.14 -21.93
CA ASN A 133 -6.20 -5.26 -23.11
C ASN A 133 -6.19 -3.76 -22.79
N ILE A 134 -5.42 -3.37 -21.76
CA ILE A 134 -5.21 -1.96 -21.41
C ILE A 134 -4.53 -1.25 -22.59
N SER A 135 -5.12 -0.14 -23.03
CA SER A 135 -4.61 0.67 -24.14
C SER A 135 -3.19 1.18 -23.86
N PRO A 136 -2.29 1.25 -24.85
CA PRO A 136 -1.01 1.94 -24.69
C PRO A 136 -1.17 3.47 -24.60
N ASP A 137 -2.33 4.01 -25.00
CA ASP A 137 -2.64 5.42 -24.81
C ASP A 137 -2.97 5.71 -23.34
N ALA A 138 -2.31 6.71 -22.77
CA ALA A 138 -2.41 6.99 -21.34
C ALA A 138 -3.81 7.49 -20.91
N GLN A 139 -4.53 8.22 -21.76
CA GLN A 139 -5.87 8.72 -21.40
C GLN A 139 -6.88 7.59 -21.47
N GLU A 140 -6.82 6.77 -22.52
CA GLU A 140 -7.70 5.62 -22.66
C GLU A 140 -7.43 4.58 -21.57
N ALA A 141 -6.15 4.27 -21.28
CA ALA A 141 -5.78 3.38 -20.17
C ALA A 141 -6.34 3.87 -18.83
N LYS A 142 -6.21 5.17 -18.55
CA LYS A 142 -6.74 5.77 -17.32
C LYS A 142 -8.26 5.62 -17.27
N LYS A 143 -8.96 5.84 -18.38
CA LYS A 143 -10.41 5.66 -18.47
C LYS A 143 -10.81 4.21 -18.22
N GLN A 144 -10.18 3.26 -18.90
CA GLN A 144 -10.42 1.81 -18.73
C GLN A 144 -10.24 1.37 -17.26
N ILE A 145 -9.15 1.80 -16.62
CA ILE A 145 -8.87 1.48 -15.21
C ILE A 145 -9.91 2.12 -14.29
N THR A 146 -10.29 3.38 -14.54
CA THR A 146 -11.30 4.09 -13.76
C THR A 146 -12.65 3.39 -13.84
N ASP A 147 -13.09 3.05 -15.05
CA ASP A 147 -14.35 2.35 -15.28
C ASP A 147 -14.34 0.97 -14.62
N PHE A 148 -13.23 0.23 -14.68
CA PHE A 148 -13.07 -1.06 -14.01
C PHE A 148 -13.15 -0.95 -12.48
N ILE A 149 -12.51 0.05 -11.88
CA ILE A 149 -12.49 0.18 -10.41
C ILE A 149 -13.85 0.64 -9.88
N PHE A 150 -14.48 1.62 -10.53
CA PHE A 150 -15.64 2.32 -9.96
C PHE A 150 -17.00 1.89 -10.55
N ASN A 151 -17.04 1.22 -11.70
CA ASN A 151 -18.30 0.79 -12.33
C ASN A 151 -18.51 -0.73 -12.34
N THR A 152 -17.51 -1.54 -12.00
CA THR A 152 -17.72 -2.99 -11.82
C THR A 152 -18.56 -3.23 -10.57
N PRO A 153 -19.70 -3.92 -10.61
CA PRO A 153 -20.50 -4.17 -9.41
C PRO A 153 -19.73 -4.98 -8.37
N THR A 154 -19.99 -4.72 -7.09
CA THR A 154 -19.53 -5.61 -6.01
C THR A 154 -20.21 -6.95 -6.17
N SER A 155 -19.46 -8.01 -6.48
CA SER A 155 -19.98 -9.37 -6.45
C SER A 155 -20.53 -9.65 -5.04
N VAL A 156 -21.83 -9.98 -4.99
CA VAL A 156 -22.59 -10.29 -3.76
C VAL A 156 -22.06 -11.56 -3.12
#